data_AF-A0A9E5FKQ8-F1
#
_entry.id   AF-A0A9E5FKQ8-F1
#
_cell.length_a   1.000
_cell.length_b   1.000
_cell.length_c   1.000
_cell.angle_alpha   90.00
_cell.angle_beta   90.00
_cell.angle_gamma   90.00
#
_symmetry.space_group_name_H-M   'P 1'
#
loop_
_entity.id
_entity.type
_entity.pdbx_description
1 polymer ?
#
loop_
_entity_poly.entity_id
_entity_poly.type
_entity_poly.pdbx_seq_one_letter_code
_entity_poly.pdbx_strand_id
1 'polypeptide(L)'
;MRAILVCFFIAFHSLVFSQGNLQFNQVLNLNFSGGGSNFAVPAGKVWKIEGVGLSSYQSFFGVNVAGNSIFLKNSHTGYGPEFESFPFWISGGQNVTFNGLTGGVASIIEFNIVP
;
A
#
# COMPACT_ATOMS: atom_id res chain seq x y z
N MET A 1 -20.83 -35.94 -27.01
CA MET A 1 -19.43 -35.55 -26.74
C MET A 1 -19.12 -34.12 -27.20
N ARG A 2 -19.45 -33.72 -28.44
CA ARG A 2 -19.19 -32.35 -28.96
C ARG A 2 -19.86 -31.22 -28.16
N ALA A 3 -21.12 -31.39 -27.73
CA ALA A 3 -21.84 -30.38 -26.95
C ALA A 3 -21.27 -30.17 -25.53
N ILE A 4 -20.77 -31.24 -24.90
CA ILE A 4 -20.18 -31.19 -23.56
C ILE A 4 -18.86 -30.39 -23.57
N LEU A 5 -18.04 -30.57 -24.62
CA LEU A 5 -16.81 -29.80 -24.84
C LEU A 5 -17.07 -28.29 -24.99
N VAL A 6 -18.15 -27.91 -25.67
CA VAL A 6 -18.54 -26.49 -25.85
C VAL A 6 -19.00 -25.88 -24.52
N CYS A 7 -19.79 -26.60 -23.73
CA CYS A 7 -20.21 -26.14 -22.40
C CYS A 7 -19.02 -25.96 -21.45
N PHE A 8 -18.03 -26.86 -21.52
CA PHE A 8 -16.78 -26.72 -20.76
C PHE A 8 -15.99 -25.48 -21.17
N PHE A 9 -15.90 -25.19 -22.48
CA PHE A 9 -15.16 -24.03 -22.98
C PHE A 9 -15.77 -22.69 -22.54
N ILE A 10 -17.10 -22.59 -22.49
CA ILE A 10 -17.80 -21.36 -22.07
C ILE A 10 -17.68 -21.13 -20.56
N ALA A 11 -17.74 -22.19 -19.75
CA ALA A 11 -17.64 -22.10 -18.29
C ALA A 11 -16.25 -21.63 -17.80
N PHE A 12 -15.18 -21.86 -18.57
CA PHE A 12 -13.84 -21.35 -18.24
C PHE A 12 -13.63 -19.88 -18.63
N HIS A 13 -14.35 -19.34 -19.62
CA HIS A 13 -14.23 -17.93 -20.00
C HIS A 13 -14.77 -16.98 -18.92
N SER A 14 -15.80 -17.39 -18.17
CA SER A 14 -16.34 -16.59 -17.07
C SER A 14 -15.49 -16.60 -15.80
N LEU A 15 -14.46 -17.46 -15.71
CA LEU A 15 -13.49 -17.46 -14.61
C LEU A 15 -12.30 -16.51 -14.86
N VAL A 16 -12.16 -15.97 -16.07
CA VAL A 16 -11.06 -15.06 -16.44
C VAL A 16 -11.35 -13.60 -16.07
N PHE A 17 -12.62 -13.25 -15.85
CA PHE A 17 -12.99 -11.94 -15.31
C PHE A 17 -13.06 -12.00 -13.78
N SER A 18 -11.90 -12.21 -13.16
CA SER A 18 -11.72 -11.62 -11.84
C SER A 18 -11.94 -10.12 -12.01
N GLN A 19 -12.89 -9.57 -11.25
CA GLN A 19 -13.11 -8.15 -11.03
C GLN A 19 -11.90 -7.55 -10.29
N GLY A 20 -10.72 -7.71 -10.87
CA GLY A 20 -9.42 -7.31 -10.36
C GLY A 20 -8.97 -6.07 -11.11
N ASN A 21 -9.55 -4.93 -10.75
CA ASN A 21 -9.09 -3.62 -11.26
C ASN A 21 -7.64 -3.33 -10.86
N LEU A 22 -7.03 -4.17 -10.01
CA LEU A 22 -5.65 -4.08 -9.57
C LEU A 22 -4.85 -5.28 -10.06
N GLN A 23 -3.84 -5.02 -10.91
CA GLN A 23 -2.83 -6.00 -11.28
C GLN A 23 -1.54 -5.69 -10.52
N PHE A 24 -0.93 -6.70 -9.89
CA PHE A 24 0.38 -6.52 -9.24
C PHE A 24 1.38 -5.86 -10.20
N ASN A 25 2.09 -4.84 -9.72
CA ASN A 25 3.16 -4.21 -10.48
C ASN A 25 4.53 -4.58 -9.89
N GLN A 26 4.78 -4.19 -8.64
CA GLN A 26 6.07 -4.38 -7.99
C GLN A 26 5.96 -4.23 -6.48
N VAL A 27 7.02 -4.63 -5.78
CA VAL A 27 7.23 -4.30 -4.36
C VAL A 27 8.16 -3.09 -4.29
N LEU A 28 7.84 -2.12 -3.44
CA LEU A 28 8.67 -0.95 -3.16
C LEU A 28 9.10 -0.97 -1.70
N ASN A 29 10.39 -0.70 -1.47
CA ASN A 29 10.97 -0.46 -0.16
C ASN A 29 11.41 1.00 -0.09
N LEU A 30 10.56 1.86 0.49
CA LEU A 30 10.79 3.30 0.50
C LEU A 30 11.39 3.73 1.84
N ASN A 31 12.64 4.19 1.79
CA ASN A 31 13.35 4.74 2.95
C ASN A 31 12.84 6.15 3.25
N PHE A 32 12.52 6.44 4.50
CA PHE A 32 12.19 7.80 4.95
C PHE A 32 13.09 8.21 6.11
N SER A 33 13.27 9.53 6.28
CA SER A 33 14.04 10.13 7.37
C SER A 33 13.13 10.68 8.48
N GLY A 34 13.68 10.85 9.68
CA GLY A 34 13.06 11.66 10.72
C GLY A 34 12.86 13.08 10.19
N GLY A 35 11.64 13.61 10.30
CA GLY A 35 11.27 14.90 9.71
C GLY A 35 10.58 14.86 8.34
N GLY A 36 10.44 13.66 7.74
CA GLY A 36 9.58 13.46 6.58
C GLY A 36 10.33 13.19 5.26
N SER A 37 9.72 12.40 4.38
CA SER A 37 10.19 12.15 3.02
C SER A 37 9.02 12.12 2.06
N ASN A 38 9.13 12.85 0.96
CA ASN A 38 8.06 12.99 -0.02
C ASN A 38 8.18 11.94 -1.13
N PHE A 39 7.04 11.36 -1.49
CA PHE A 39 6.90 10.40 -2.57
C PHE A 39 5.69 10.76 -3.43
N ALA A 40 5.70 10.32 -4.68
CA ALA A 40 4.56 10.43 -5.58
C ALA A 40 4.01 9.04 -5.87
N VAL A 41 2.71 8.84 -5.66
CA VAL A 41 2.01 7.65 -6.14
C VAL A 41 1.58 7.92 -7.57
N PRO A 42 2.14 7.23 -8.60
CA PRO A 42 1.87 7.60 -9.99
C PRO A 42 0.38 7.47 -10.34
N ALA A 43 -0.09 8.29 -11.28
CA ALA A 43 -1.44 8.15 -11.82
C ALA A 43 -1.63 6.76 -12.45
N GLY A 44 -2.82 6.17 -12.28
CA GLY A 44 -3.08 4.79 -12.73
C GLY A 44 -2.41 3.70 -11.89
N LYS A 45 -1.83 4.05 -10.73
CA LYS A 45 -1.33 3.10 -9.73
C LYS A 45 -2.11 3.19 -8.43
N VAL A 46 -1.97 2.17 -7.60
CA VAL A 46 -2.40 2.18 -6.20
C VAL A 46 -1.28 1.57 -5.36
N TRP A 47 -0.97 2.18 -4.22
CA TRP A 47 -0.06 1.61 -3.24
C TRP A 47 -0.84 0.97 -2.10
N LYS A 48 -0.37 -0.19 -1.67
CA LYS A 48 -0.76 -0.84 -0.43
C LYS A 48 0.47 -0.92 0.47
N ILE A 49 0.52 -0.09 1.50
CA ILE A 49 1.56 -0.18 2.53
C ILE A 49 1.24 -1.40 3.39
N GLU A 50 2.07 -2.42 3.32
CA GLU A 50 1.92 -3.67 4.09
C GLU A 50 2.50 -3.55 5.50
N GLY A 51 3.48 -2.66 5.69
CA GLY A 51 4.10 -2.44 6.98
C GLY A 51 5.28 -1.48 6.92
N VAL A 52 5.84 -1.20 8.10
CA VAL A 52 6.99 -0.32 8.26
C VAL A 52 7.95 -0.85 9.31
N GLY A 53 9.24 -0.85 8.96
CA GLY A 53 10.36 -1.00 9.89
C GLY A 53 10.85 0.38 10.33
N LEU A 54 11.00 0.58 11.64
CA LEU A 54 11.50 1.83 12.23
C LEU A 54 12.97 1.67 12.63
N SER A 55 13.78 2.72 12.47
CA SER A 55 15.18 2.72 12.90
C SER A 55 15.37 2.91 14.41
N SER A 56 14.28 2.98 15.19
CA SER A 56 14.26 3.18 16.64
C SER A 56 13.02 2.50 17.23
N TYR A 57 13.16 1.95 18.44
CA TYR A 57 12.05 1.41 19.22
C TYR A 57 11.15 2.50 19.81
N GLN A 58 11.59 3.75 19.84
CA GLN A 58 10.83 4.90 20.33
C GLN A 58 10.55 5.83 19.14
N SER A 59 9.59 5.45 18.29
CA SER A 59 9.27 6.19 17.06
C SER A 59 7.82 5.97 16.65
N PHE A 60 7.41 6.67 15.59
CA PHE A 60 6.11 6.48 14.94
C PHE A 60 6.28 6.52 13.43
N PHE A 61 5.28 6.01 12.73
CA PHE A 61 5.11 6.22 11.30
C PHE A 61 3.76 6.87 11.04
N GLY A 62 3.80 7.99 10.32
CA GLY A 62 2.63 8.67 9.81
C GLY A 62 2.75 8.96 8.32
N VAL A 63 1.61 9.12 7.67
CA VAL A 63 1.50 9.46 6.26
C VAL A 63 0.63 10.71 6.14
N ASN A 64 1.16 11.72 5.46
CA ASN A 64 0.36 12.83 4.96
C ASN A 64 -0.21 12.43 3.59
N VAL A 65 -1.53 12.31 3.49
CA VAL A 65 -2.24 11.88 2.27
C VAL A 65 -3.61 12.54 2.22
N ALA A 66 -4.06 12.95 1.02
CA ALA A 66 -5.34 13.63 0.84
C ALA A 66 -5.61 14.80 1.81
N GLY A 67 -4.56 15.57 2.16
CA GLY A 67 -4.64 16.71 3.08
C GLY A 67 -4.73 16.35 4.57
N ASN A 68 -4.62 15.07 4.94
CA ASN A 68 -4.70 14.60 6.31
C ASN A 68 -3.38 13.99 6.77
N SER A 69 -3.03 14.18 8.05
CA SER A 69 -1.94 13.47 8.72
C SER A 69 -2.50 12.25 9.45
N ILE A 70 -2.14 11.06 8.98
CA ILE A 70 -2.63 9.78 9.50
C ILE A 70 -1.48 9.04 10.16
N PHE A 71 -1.64 8.62 11.42
CA PHE A 71 -0.65 7.77 12.09
C PHE A 71 -1.02 6.30 11.91
N LEU A 72 -0.07 5.49 11.42
CA LEU A 72 -0.30 4.08 11.10
C LEU A 72 0.52 3.13 11.98
N LYS A 73 1.54 3.63 12.68
CA LYS A 73 2.29 2.87 13.68
C LYS A 73 2.81 3.78 14.77
N ASN A 74 2.75 3.33 16.02
CA ASN A 74 3.46 3.94 17.13
C ASN A 74 4.16 2.85 17.95
N SER A 75 5.45 3.05 18.23
CA SER A 75 6.21 2.28 19.22
C SER A 75 6.74 3.19 20.35
N HIS A 76 6.49 4.49 20.29
CA HIS A 76 6.89 5.44 21.30
C HIS A 76 5.88 5.45 22.46
N THR A 77 6.15 4.69 23.51
CA THR A 77 5.26 4.54 24.68
C THR A 77 5.03 5.86 25.44
N GLY A 78 5.93 6.84 25.30
CA GLY A 78 5.73 8.18 25.84
C GLY A 78 4.74 9.08 25.07
N TYR A 79 4.35 8.73 23.84
CA TYR A 79 3.41 9.52 23.01
C TYR A 79 2.00 8.93 23.00
N GLY A 80 1.85 7.69 23.46
CA GLY A 80 0.58 6.97 23.47
C GLY A 80 0.82 5.45 23.50
N PRO A 81 -0.27 4.67 23.48
CA PRO A 81 -0.16 3.22 23.38
C PRO A 81 0.54 2.82 22.08
N GLU A 82 1.18 1.65 22.10
CA GLU A 82 1.71 1.04 20.89
C GLU A 82 0.57 0.56 20.01
N PHE A 83 0.69 0.77 18.70
CA PHE A 83 -0.31 0.29 17.73
C PHE A 83 0.30 0.14 16.35
N GLU A 84 -0.41 -0.63 15.52
CA GLU A 84 -0.09 -0.83 14.10
C GLU A 84 -1.39 -0.98 13.29
N SER A 85 -1.49 -0.27 12.17
CA SER A 85 -2.72 -0.15 11.36
C SER A 85 -2.43 -0.37 9.87
N PHE A 86 -1.86 -1.54 9.57
CA PHE A 86 -1.63 -2.02 8.21
C PHE A 86 -2.57 -3.18 7.85
N PRO A 87 -2.90 -3.37 6.55
CA PRO A 87 -2.42 -2.57 5.43
C PRO A 87 -3.11 -1.21 5.31
N PHE A 88 -2.44 -0.25 4.67
CA PHE A 88 -3.02 1.05 4.34
C PHE A 88 -2.93 1.32 2.83
N TRP A 89 -4.03 1.77 2.24
CA TRP A 89 -4.14 1.95 0.79
C TRP A 89 -4.10 3.42 0.40
N ILE A 90 -3.34 3.74 -0.66
CA ILE A 90 -3.19 5.09 -1.19
C ILE A 90 -3.47 5.07 -2.69
N SER A 91 -4.46 5.84 -3.12
CA SER A 91 -4.76 6.02 -4.55
C SER A 91 -3.67 6.81 -5.26
N GLY A 92 -3.45 6.51 -6.54
CA GLY A 92 -2.48 7.23 -7.37
C GLY A 92 -2.89 8.64 -7.75
N GLY A 93 -1.95 9.36 -8.36
CA GLY A 93 -2.12 10.73 -8.83
C GLY A 93 -1.95 11.78 -7.73
N GLN A 94 -1.33 11.42 -6.60
CA GLN A 94 -1.09 12.34 -5.49
C GLN A 94 0.30 12.15 -4.88
N ASN A 95 0.77 13.20 -4.20
CA ASN A 95 1.97 13.13 -3.38
C ASN A 95 1.60 12.71 -1.96
N VAL A 96 2.51 11.97 -1.34
CA VAL A 96 2.43 11.58 0.07
C VAL A 96 3.73 11.90 0.78
N THR A 97 3.64 12.24 2.05
CA THR A 97 4.82 12.40 2.90
C THR A 97 4.82 11.33 3.96
N PHE A 98 5.89 10.54 4.00
CA PHE A 98 6.13 9.56 5.05
C PHE A 98 6.92 10.23 6.16
N ASN A 99 6.40 10.16 7.39
CA ASN A 99 6.92 10.88 8.53
C ASN A 99 7.18 9.94 9.68
N GLY A 100 8.19 10.25 10.48
CA GLY A 100 8.44 9.64 11.77
C GLY A 100 9.32 10.54 12.62
N LEU A 101 9.45 10.20 13.90
CA LEU A 101 10.49 10.81 14.76
C LEU A 101 11.89 10.47 14.24
N THR A 102 12.05 9.23 13.79
CA THR A 102 13.28 8.71 13.20
C THR A 102 13.00 8.23 11.78
N GLY A 103 14.06 7.77 11.09
CA GLY A 103 13.89 7.13 9.79
C GLY A 103 13.34 5.71 9.89
N GLY A 104 13.12 5.12 8.72
CA GLY A 104 12.63 3.76 8.57
C GLY A 104 12.44 3.38 7.11
N VAL A 105 11.83 2.21 6.89
CA VAL A 105 11.53 1.68 5.56
C VAL A 105 10.07 1.23 5.52
N ALA A 106 9.29 1.81 4.61
CA ALA A 106 7.94 1.36 4.31
C ALA A 106 7.99 0.26 3.25
N SER A 107 7.34 -0.87 3.52
CA SER A 107 7.16 -1.99 2.59
C SER A 107 5.81 -1.87 1.91
N ILE A 108 5.81 -1.79 0.58
CA ILE A 108 4.64 -1.43 -0.22
C ILE A 108 4.49 -2.40 -1.38
N ILE A 109 3.25 -2.81 -1.66
CA ILE A 109 2.89 -3.42 -2.92
C ILE A 109 2.24 -2.36 -3.81
N GLU A 110 2.80 -2.14 -4.98
CA GLU A 110 2.22 -1.28 -6.01
C GLU A 110 1.41 -2.13 -6.99
N PHE A 111 0.23 -1.63 -7.34
CA PHE A 111 -0.66 -2.20 -8.33
C PHE A 111 -0.85 -1.24 -9.51
N ASN A 112 -1.01 -1.79 -10.72
CA ASN A 112 -1.61 -1.12 -11.87
C ASN A 112 -3.13 -1.09 -11.71
N ILE A 113 -3.76 0.04 -12.03
CA ILE A 113 -5.19 0.10 -12.26
C ILE A 113 -5.46 -0.30 -13.72
N VAL A 114 -6.19 -1.38 -13.95
CA VAL A 114 -6.57 -1.84 -15.29
C VAL A 114 -8.09 -1.69 -15.47
N PRO A 115 -8.56 -1.09 -16.59
CA PRO A 115 -9.98 -0.93 -16.88
C PRO A 115 -10.77 -2.24 -17.00
#